data_AF-A0A8H7J3N2-F1
#
_entry.id   AF-A0A8H7J3N2-F1
#
_cell.length_a   1.000
_cell.length_b   1.000
_cell.length_c   1.000
_cell.angle_alpha   90.00
_cell.angle_beta   90.00
_cell.angle_gamma   90.00
#
_symmetry.space_group_name_H-M   'P 1'
#
loop_
_entity.id
_entity.type
_entity.pdbx_description
1 polymer ?
#
loop_
_entity_poly.entity_id
_entity_poly.type
_entity_poly.pdbx_seq_one_letter_code
_entity_poly.pdbx_strand_id
1 'polypeptide(L)'
;MKIDIDGHRETLWAYVLDGEREYDLILGRPWMDKNEVTIAPAKKSLFIYSSRTRVRSREGACPNQLPKPVSPELYQALRKRSKTDRNIELFSASMADIQKALKKKELTDPRDLLLEFLKDEFRTFMKEEADKLAPYRGSDIDHAIELIEQDGKPATVPWGPLYNMSREELLVLRQQLTSYLDKGFIRVSKSSASAPVLFVKKPSGGLWFCVDYRALNAITKKDRYPLPLIHETLSQISKATWFTKVDVI
;
A
#
# COMPACT_ATOMS: atom_id res chain seq x y z
N MET A 1 1.93 -2.87 -32.47
CA MET A 1 1.29 -1.97 -31.48
C MET A 1 0.33 -2.77 -30.61
N LYS A 2 0.24 -2.48 -29.31
CA LYS A 2 -0.79 -3.06 -28.43
C LYS A 2 -1.92 -2.05 -28.26
N ILE A 3 -3.16 -2.48 -28.46
CA ILE A 3 -4.35 -1.65 -28.26
C ILE A 3 -5.16 -2.15 -27.07
N ASP A 4 -5.82 -1.24 -26.36
CA ASP A 4 -6.83 -1.53 -25.34
C ASP A 4 -8.08 -0.70 -25.66
N ILE A 5 -9.18 -1.38 -25.99
CA ILE A 5 -10.46 -0.76 -26.32
C ILE A 5 -11.48 -1.18 -25.26
N ASP A 6 -11.63 -0.37 -24.21
CA ASP A 6 -12.55 -0.61 -23.08
C ASP A 6 -12.46 -2.07 -22.55
N GLY A 7 -11.24 -2.62 -22.45
CA GLY A 7 -10.96 -3.97 -21.94
C GLY A 7 -10.75 -5.04 -23.01
N HIS A 8 -10.96 -4.73 -24.30
CA HIS A 8 -10.51 -5.59 -25.40
C HIS A 8 -9.05 -5.28 -25.73
N ARG A 9 -8.15 -6.22 -25.44
CA ARG A 9 -6.70 -6.06 -25.68
C ARG A 9 -6.23 -6.92 -26.83
N GLU A 10 -5.63 -6.30 -27.83
CA GLU A 10 -5.08 -7.01 -28.99
C GLU A 10 -3.73 -6.41 -29.42
N THR A 11 -2.87 -7.24 -30.02
CA THR A 11 -1.65 -6.77 -30.69
C THR A 11 -1.88 -6.76 -32.19
N LEU A 12 -1.65 -5.60 -32.82
CA LEU A 12 -1.86 -5.40 -34.24
C LEU A 12 -0.68 -4.69 -34.91
N TRP A 13 -0.55 -4.94 -36.20
CA TRP A 13 0.34 -4.21 -37.10
C TRP A 13 -0.47 -3.11 -37.77
N ALA A 14 0.07 -1.89 -37.80
CA ALA A 14 -0.58 -0.73 -38.39
C ALA A 14 0.43 0.01 -39.27
N TYR A 15 -0.07 0.62 -40.34
CA TYR A 15 0.71 1.54 -41.15
C TYR A 15 0.62 2.94 -40.56
N VAL A 16 1.74 3.64 -40.51
CA VAL A 16 1.77 5.06 -40.14
C VAL A 16 1.40 5.85 -41.39
N LEU A 17 0.36 6.68 -41.28
CA LEU A 17 -0.07 7.58 -42.35
C LEU A 17 0.40 8.99 -41.99
N ASP A 18 1.22 9.61 -42.83
CA ASP A 18 1.68 10.99 -42.61
C ASP A 18 0.57 12.00 -42.95
N GLY A 19 0.34 12.96 -42.04
CA GLY A 19 -0.61 14.06 -42.19
C GLY A 19 -1.48 14.31 -40.95
N GLU A 20 -1.98 15.53 -40.76
CA GLU A 20 -2.97 15.84 -39.71
C GLU A 20 -4.29 15.14 -40.04
N ARG A 21 -4.62 14.09 -39.27
CA ARG A 21 -5.92 13.41 -39.34
C ARG A 21 -6.61 13.47 -37.99
N GLU A 22 -7.94 13.50 -38.03
CA GLU A 22 -8.82 13.61 -36.87
C GLU A 22 -8.89 12.31 -36.02
N TYR A 23 -8.28 11.22 -36.49
CA TYR A 23 -8.39 9.90 -35.86
C TYR A 23 -7.02 9.33 -35.47
N ASP A 24 -6.88 8.92 -34.22
CA ASP A 24 -5.66 8.32 -33.68
C ASP A 24 -5.36 6.93 -34.27
N LEU A 25 -6.40 6.16 -34.62
CA LEU A 25 -6.26 4.80 -35.15
C LEU A 25 -7.47 4.39 -35.99
N ILE A 26 -7.22 3.84 -37.18
CA ILE A 26 -8.26 3.26 -38.05
C ILE A 26 -8.01 1.75 -38.15
N LEU A 27 -8.87 0.95 -37.52
CA LEU A 27 -8.77 -0.52 -37.51
C LEU A 27 -9.28 -1.16 -38.81
N GLY A 28 -10.25 -0.50 -39.46
CA GLY A 28 -10.82 -0.94 -40.71
C GLY A 28 -11.72 -2.18 -40.61
N ARG A 29 -12.31 -2.53 -41.75
CA ARG A 29 -13.25 -3.65 -41.89
C ARG A 29 -12.64 -5.03 -41.61
N PRO A 30 -11.40 -5.36 -42.06
CA PRO A 30 -10.80 -6.67 -41.78
C PRO A 30 -10.66 -6.98 -40.30
N TRP A 31 -10.35 -5.96 -39.48
CA TRP A 31 -10.30 -6.12 -38.03
C TRP A 31 -11.68 -6.37 -37.43
N MET A 32 -12.71 -5.70 -37.94
CA MET A 32 -14.09 -5.91 -37.52
C MET A 32 -14.57 -7.32 -37.83
N ASP A 33 -14.29 -7.82 -39.04
CA ASP A 33 -14.70 -9.17 -39.45
C ASP A 33 -14.00 -10.22 -38.60
N LYS A 34 -12.69 -10.05 -38.34
CA LYS A 34 -11.90 -10.93 -37.47
C LYS A 34 -12.46 -11.02 -36.04
N ASN A 35 -12.94 -9.91 -35.50
CA ASN A 35 -13.43 -9.82 -34.12
C ASN A 35 -14.97 -9.89 -34.02
N GLU A 36 -15.64 -10.21 -35.13
CA GLU A 36 -17.09 -10.29 -35.27
C GLU A 36 -17.79 -9.04 -34.70
N VAL A 37 -17.35 -7.84 -35.10
CA VAL A 37 -17.82 -6.60 -34.48
C VAL A 37 -19.17 -6.16 -35.05
N THR A 38 -20.15 -5.95 -34.17
CA THR A 38 -21.43 -5.32 -34.53
C THR A 38 -21.46 -3.88 -34.06
N ILE A 39 -21.66 -2.95 -35.00
CA ILE A 39 -21.79 -1.52 -34.70
C ILE A 39 -23.27 -1.18 -34.56
N ALA A 40 -23.61 -0.40 -33.52
CA ALA A 40 -24.91 0.21 -33.33
C ALA A 40 -24.76 1.76 -33.39
N PRO A 41 -24.84 2.37 -34.59
CA PRO A 41 -24.55 3.79 -34.80
C PRO A 41 -25.46 4.70 -33.96
N ALA A 42 -26.76 4.39 -33.90
CA ALA A 42 -27.74 5.16 -33.12
C ALA A 42 -27.42 5.21 -31.61
N LYS A 43 -26.70 4.21 -31.09
CA LYS A 43 -26.30 4.12 -29.67
C LYS A 43 -24.86 4.59 -29.44
N LYS A 44 -24.18 5.08 -30.50
CA LYS A 44 -22.74 5.36 -30.53
C LYS A 44 -21.92 4.26 -29.85
N SER A 45 -22.24 3.00 -30.14
CA SER A 45 -21.65 1.85 -29.45
C SER A 45 -21.33 0.74 -30.43
N LEU A 46 -20.30 -0.05 -30.11
CA LEU A 46 -20.00 -1.28 -30.82
C LEU A 46 -19.89 -2.45 -29.82
N PHE A 47 -20.11 -3.65 -30.32
CA PHE A 47 -19.97 -4.88 -29.55
C PHE A 47 -18.97 -5.79 -30.25
N ILE A 48 -17.94 -6.19 -29.51
CA ILE A 48 -16.86 -7.07 -29.96
C ILE A 48 -17.17 -8.46 -29.42
N TYR A 49 -17.54 -9.39 -30.30
CA TYR A 49 -18.00 -10.72 -29.87
C TYR A 49 -16.85 -11.60 -29.39
N SER A 50 -15.65 -11.46 -29.98
CA SER A 50 -14.46 -12.23 -29.62
C SER A 50 -14.09 -12.13 -28.14
N SER A 51 -14.30 -10.97 -27.52
CA SER A 51 -14.04 -10.72 -26.09
C SER A 51 -15.30 -10.45 -25.26
N ARG A 52 -16.49 -10.52 -25.87
CA ARG A 52 -17.78 -10.12 -25.27
C ARG A 52 -17.75 -8.70 -24.67
N THR A 53 -17.04 -7.79 -25.32
CA THR A 53 -16.84 -6.41 -24.84
C THR A 53 -17.80 -5.45 -25.54
N ARG A 54 -18.52 -4.64 -24.76
CA ARG A 54 -19.34 -3.54 -25.28
C ARG A 54 -18.57 -2.23 -25.10
N VAL A 55 -18.28 -1.56 -26.20
CA VAL A 55 -17.59 -0.27 -26.23
C VAL A 55 -18.61 0.82 -26.54
N ARG A 56 -18.59 1.92 -25.80
CA ARG A 56 -19.45 3.09 -26.06
C ARG A 56 -18.57 4.31 -26.31
N SER A 57 -18.88 5.08 -27.34
CA SER A 57 -18.23 6.35 -27.59
C SER A 57 -18.37 7.26 -26.37
N ARG A 58 -17.25 7.82 -25.93
CA ARG A 58 -17.15 8.76 -24.83
C ARG A 58 -17.05 10.22 -25.31
N GLU A 59 -17.38 10.51 -26.57
CA GLU A 59 -17.48 11.89 -27.05
C GLU A 59 -18.33 12.75 -26.10
N GLY A 60 -17.68 13.69 -25.40
CA GLY A 60 -18.28 14.56 -24.39
C GLY A 60 -18.12 14.13 -22.92
N ALA A 61 -17.45 13.00 -22.63
CA ALA A 61 -17.13 12.61 -21.26
C ALA A 61 -15.73 13.11 -20.86
N CYS A 62 -15.68 14.09 -19.96
CA CYS A 62 -14.44 14.56 -19.38
C CYS A 62 -13.68 13.37 -18.72
N PRO A 63 -12.39 13.16 -19.02
CA PRO A 63 -11.59 12.09 -18.40
C PRO A 63 -11.50 12.17 -16.87
N ASN A 64 -11.86 13.33 -16.29
CA ASN A 64 -11.76 13.64 -14.86
C ASN A 64 -13.10 13.63 -14.11
N GLN A 65 -14.17 13.01 -14.62
CA GLN A 65 -15.37 12.85 -13.79
C GLN A 65 -15.08 11.89 -12.63
N LEU A 66 -15.13 12.44 -11.42
CA LEU A 66 -15.23 11.70 -10.16
C LEU A 66 -16.29 10.60 -10.31
N PRO A 67 -16.10 9.42 -9.69
CA PRO A 67 -17.08 8.34 -9.73
C PRO A 67 -18.47 8.89 -9.40
N LYS A 68 -19.44 8.66 -10.28
CA LYS A 68 -20.81 9.09 -10.02
C LYS A 68 -21.30 8.39 -8.75
N PRO A 69 -21.91 9.12 -7.80
CA PRO A 69 -22.43 8.51 -6.58
C PRO A 69 -23.45 7.44 -6.98
N VAL A 70 -23.23 6.24 -6.46
CA VAL A 70 -24.15 5.11 -6.65
C VAL A 70 -25.26 5.27 -5.63
N SER A 71 -26.52 5.11 -6.06
CA SER A 71 -27.64 5.17 -5.12
C SER A 71 -27.51 4.05 -4.08
N PRO A 72 -27.99 4.26 -2.84
CA PRO A 72 -27.94 3.23 -1.80
C PRO A 72 -28.57 1.90 -2.24
N GLU A 73 -29.63 1.96 -3.06
CA GLU A 73 -30.32 0.78 -3.59
C GLU A 73 -29.43 0.00 -4.57
N LEU A 74 -28.77 0.70 -5.50
CA LEU A 74 -27.88 0.07 -6.47
C LEU A 74 -26.64 -0.53 -5.78
N TYR A 75 -26.10 0.14 -4.77
CA TYR A 75 -24.99 -0.38 -3.96
C TYR A 75 -25.38 -1.67 -3.23
N GLN A 76 -26.57 -1.72 -2.62
CA GLN A 76 -27.07 -2.93 -1.97
C GLN A 76 -27.27 -4.07 -2.98
N ALA A 77 -27.77 -3.79 -4.18
CA ALA A 77 -27.96 -4.78 -5.24
C ALA A 77 -26.60 -5.35 -5.72
N LEU A 78 -25.59 -4.48 -5.90
CA LEU A 78 -24.23 -4.89 -6.29
C LEU A 78 -23.52 -5.67 -5.18
N ARG A 79 -23.69 -5.29 -3.91
CA ARG A 79 -23.14 -6.02 -2.75
C ARG A 79 -23.74 -7.41 -2.61
N LYS A 80 -25.05 -7.57 -2.91
CA LYS A 80 -25.68 -8.90 -2.96
C LYS A 80 -25.10 -9.77 -4.07
N ARG A 81 -24.81 -9.20 -5.25
CA ARG A 81 -24.17 -9.91 -6.37
C ARG A 81 -22.70 -10.28 -6.10
N SER A 82 -21.92 -9.40 -5.48
CA SER A 82 -20.51 -9.65 -5.14
C SER A 82 -20.34 -10.81 -4.15
N LYS A 83 -21.31 -11.08 -3.27
CA LYS A 83 -21.28 -12.27 -2.41
C LYS A 83 -21.37 -13.60 -3.18
N THR A 84 -21.96 -13.59 -4.35
CA THR A 84 -22.14 -14.80 -5.18
C THR A 84 -20.95 -15.03 -6.11
N ASP A 85 -20.27 -13.96 -6.51
CA ASP A 85 -19.15 -14.01 -7.46
C ASP A 85 -17.83 -13.63 -6.78
N ARG A 86 -16.98 -14.63 -6.50
CA ARG A 86 -15.72 -14.47 -5.77
C ARG A 86 -14.68 -13.60 -6.49
N ASN A 87 -14.91 -13.25 -7.75
CA ASN A 87 -14.04 -12.37 -8.54
C ASN A 87 -14.34 -10.88 -8.38
N ILE A 88 -15.36 -10.49 -7.59
CA ILE A 88 -15.75 -9.08 -7.42
C ILE A 88 -15.67 -8.66 -5.95
N GLU A 89 -14.64 -7.88 -5.62
CA GLU A 89 -14.53 -7.16 -4.36
C GLU A 89 -15.12 -5.75 -4.50
N LEU A 90 -16.10 -5.42 -3.65
CA LEU A 90 -16.77 -4.11 -3.65
C LEU A 90 -16.28 -3.29 -2.45
N PHE A 91 -15.70 -2.12 -2.70
CA PHE A 91 -15.28 -1.16 -1.68
C PHE A 91 -16.21 0.06 -1.68
N SER A 92 -16.64 0.51 -0.49
CA SER A 92 -17.31 1.80 -0.32
C SER A 92 -16.33 2.82 0.23
N ALA A 93 -16.19 3.95 -0.45
CA ALA A 93 -15.55 5.15 0.07
C ALA A 93 -16.53 6.32 -0.06
N SER A 94 -16.68 7.13 0.97
CA SER A 94 -17.44 8.36 0.85
C SER A 94 -16.68 9.38 -0.01
N MET A 95 -17.38 10.35 -0.59
CA MET A 95 -16.73 11.47 -1.28
C MET A 95 -15.76 12.23 -0.35
N ALA A 96 -16.05 12.27 0.95
CA ALA A 96 -15.18 12.85 1.96
C ALA A 96 -13.88 12.04 2.13
N ASP A 97 -13.96 10.71 2.12
CA ASP A 97 -12.78 9.83 2.20
C ASP A 97 -11.88 9.98 0.97
N ILE A 98 -12.50 10.05 -0.21
CA ILE A 98 -11.81 10.26 -1.49
C ILE A 98 -11.10 11.62 -1.48
N GLN A 99 -11.80 12.68 -1.11
CA GLN A 99 -11.22 14.03 -1.03
C GLN A 99 -10.11 14.11 0.01
N LYS A 100 -10.27 13.47 1.17
CA LYS A 100 -9.24 13.38 2.21
C LYS A 100 -7.99 12.64 1.74
N ALA A 101 -8.16 11.54 1.00
CA ALA A 101 -7.05 10.78 0.44
C ALA A 101 -6.32 11.53 -0.69
N LEU A 102 -7.04 12.32 -1.48
CA LEU A 102 -6.48 13.13 -2.57
C LEU A 102 -5.83 14.43 -2.10
N LYS A 103 -6.16 14.93 -0.90
CA LYS A 103 -5.54 16.13 -0.34
C LYS A 103 -4.05 15.84 -0.08
N LYS A 104 -3.16 16.56 -0.76
CA LYS A 104 -1.71 16.52 -0.48
C LYS A 104 -1.53 16.84 1.00
N LYS A 105 -0.94 15.92 1.77
CA LYS A 105 -0.73 16.12 3.21
C LYS A 105 0.28 17.25 3.37
N GLU A 106 -0.21 18.44 3.69
CA GLU A 106 0.66 19.57 4.00
C GLU A 106 1.43 19.23 5.27
N LEU A 107 2.75 19.44 5.23
CA LEU A 107 3.60 19.26 6.39
C LEU A 107 3.29 20.42 7.34
N THR A 108 2.44 20.19 8.33
CA THR A 108 2.23 21.14 9.42
C THR A 108 3.49 21.17 10.27
N ASP A 109 4.01 22.37 10.57
CA ASP A 109 5.13 22.51 11.49
C ASP A 109 4.70 21.95 12.86
N PRO A 110 5.47 21.03 13.48
CA PRO A 110 5.09 20.51 14.79
C PRO A 110 4.92 21.62 15.84
N ARG A 111 5.57 22.79 15.69
CA ARG A 111 5.40 23.95 16.60
C ARG A 111 3.97 24.44 16.70
N ASP A 112 3.24 24.38 15.60
CA ASP A 112 1.86 24.84 15.52
C ASP A 112 0.89 23.85 16.16
N LEU A 113 1.34 22.60 16.37
CA LEU A 113 0.57 21.51 16.95
C LEU A 113 0.90 21.26 18.42
N LEU A 114 2.03 21.76 18.92
CA LEU A 114 2.45 21.55 20.29
C LEU A 114 1.72 22.47 21.27
N LEU A 115 1.31 21.86 22.38
CA LEU A 115 0.83 22.57 23.56
C LEU A 115 1.97 23.42 24.14
N GLU A 116 1.64 24.54 24.78
CA GLU A 116 2.63 25.51 25.28
C GLU A 116 3.72 24.86 26.13
N PHE A 117 3.35 23.93 27.02
CA PHE A 117 4.28 23.23 27.90
C PHE A 117 5.17 22.18 27.20
N LEU A 118 4.85 21.78 25.95
CA LEU A 118 5.67 20.87 25.15
C LEU A 118 6.59 21.61 24.18
N LYS A 119 6.44 22.93 24.04
CA LYS A 119 7.27 23.72 23.12
C LYS A 119 8.75 23.72 23.52
N ASP A 120 9.05 23.63 24.81
CA ASP A 120 10.43 23.51 25.30
C ASP A 120 11.08 22.19 24.84
N GLU A 121 10.28 21.13 24.72
CA GLU A 121 10.69 19.81 24.23
C GLU A 121 10.47 19.63 22.72
N PHE A 122 10.27 20.72 21.97
CA PHE A 122 9.98 20.69 20.53
C PHE A 122 10.96 19.84 19.74
N ARG A 123 12.26 19.86 20.12
CA ARG A 123 13.30 19.08 19.46
C ARG A 123 12.99 17.58 19.47
N THR A 124 12.40 17.06 20.53
CA THR A 124 12.03 15.63 20.67
C THR A 124 10.98 15.19 19.66
N PHE A 125 10.20 16.13 19.10
CA PHE A 125 9.20 15.87 18.07
C PHE A 125 9.73 16.03 16.64
N MET A 126 11.02 16.37 16.48
CA MET A 126 11.65 16.54 15.19
C MET A 126 12.06 15.20 14.60
N LYS A 127 11.81 15.01 13.30
CA LYS A 127 12.15 13.77 12.61
C LYS A 127 13.66 13.53 12.59
N GLU A 128 14.44 14.60 12.54
CA GLU A 128 15.90 14.54 12.55
C GLU A 128 16.44 13.93 13.84
N GLU A 129 15.76 14.12 14.97
CA GLU A 129 16.13 13.48 16.24
C GLU A 129 15.71 12.01 16.26
N ALA A 130 14.54 11.67 15.70
CA ALA A 130 14.09 10.28 15.56
C ALA A 130 14.99 9.44 14.63
N ASP A 131 15.62 10.10 13.65
CA ASP A 131 16.54 9.46 12.71
C ASP A 131 17.94 9.16 13.30
N LYS A 132 18.17 9.48 14.59
CA LYS A 132 19.42 9.16 15.30
C LYS A 132 19.26 7.89 16.13
N LEU A 133 20.30 7.06 16.16
CA LEU A 133 20.34 5.91 17.07
C LEU A 133 20.32 6.40 18.52
N ALA A 134 19.38 5.86 19.32
CA ALA A 134 19.31 6.16 20.74
C ALA A 134 20.61 5.74 21.46
N PRO A 135 21.07 6.48 22.48
CA PRO A 135 22.23 6.08 23.26
C PRO A 135 21.94 4.79 24.02
N TYR A 136 22.98 3.98 24.22
CA TYR A 136 22.91 2.78 25.07
C TYR A 136 22.57 3.17 26.51
N ARG A 137 21.56 2.53 27.10
CA ARG A 137 21.06 2.80 28.46
C ARG A 137 21.29 1.65 29.42
N GLY A 138 21.74 0.48 28.94
CA GLY A 138 21.99 -0.70 29.77
C GLY A 138 20.99 -1.81 29.53
N SER A 139 21.32 -3.03 29.98
CA SER A 139 20.52 -4.25 29.76
C SER A 139 19.12 -4.20 30.38
N ASP A 140 18.90 -3.36 31.38
CA ASP A 140 17.61 -3.25 32.07
C ASP A 140 16.62 -2.35 31.32
N ILE A 141 17.12 -1.52 30.39
CA ILE A 141 16.32 -0.54 29.63
C ILE A 141 16.31 -0.90 28.14
N ASP A 142 17.46 -1.31 27.60
CA ASP A 142 17.59 -1.67 26.19
C ASP A 142 16.99 -3.05 25.93
N HIS A 143 16.37 -3.20 24.75
CA HIS A 143 15.69 -4.44 24.40
C HIS A 143 16.66 -5.62 24.27
N ALA A 144 16.45 -6.66 25.08
CA ALA A 144 17.14 -7.93 24.99
C ALA A 144 16.25 -9.01 24.35
N ILE A 145 16.85 -9.84 23.48
CA ILE A 145 16.18 -10.99 22.87
C ILE A 145 16.60 -12.24 23.64
N GLU A 146 15.77 -12.66 24.60
CA GLU A 146 15.97 -13.89 25.36
C GLU A 146 15.52 -15.10 24.54
N LEU A 147 16.41 -16.07 24.33
CA LEU A 147 16.07 -17.32 23.64
C LEU A 147 15.59 -18.38 24.63
N ILE A 148 14.66 -19.24 24.19
CA ILE A 148 14.23 -20.40 24.97
C ILE A 148 15.34 -21.46 25.03
N GLU A 149 15.31 -22.29 26.06
CA GLU A 149 16.14 -23.49 26.13
C GLU A 149 15.42 -24.67 25.47
N GLN A 150 16.18 -25.51 24.76
CA GLN A 150 15.73 -26.79 24.20
C GLN A 150 16.64 -27.88 24.77
N ASP A 151 16.06 -28.81 25.53
CA ASP A 151 16.78 -29.95 26.15
C ASP A 151 17.99 -29.53 27.01
N GLY A 152 17.86 -28.44 27.77
CA GLY A 152 18.93 -27.90 28.63
C GLY A 152 20.08 -27.24 27.86
N LYS A 153 19.89 -26.95 26.57
CA LYS A 153 20.82 -26.20 25.73
C LYS A 153 20.18 -24.94 25.17
N PRO A 154 20.96 -23.89 24.85
CA PRO A 154 20.44 -22.72 24.15
C PRO A 154 19.81 -23.12 22.81
N ALA A 155 18.64 -22.56 22.48
CA ALA A 155 18.01 -22.83 21.19
C ALA A 155 18.95 -22.51 20.02
N THR A 156 18.88 -23.35 18.98
CA THR A 156 19.68 -23.13 17.77
C THR A 156 19.16 -21.90 17.05
N VAL A 157 20.07 -20.95 16.77
CA VAL A 157 19.71 -19.72 16.05
C VAL A 157 19.29 -20.02 14.61
N PRO A 158 18.28 -19.33 14.07
CA PRO A 158 17.77 -19.61 12.74
C PRO A 158 18.74 -19.12 11.65
N TRP A 159 18.81 -19.89 10.56
CA TRP A 159 19.43 -19.46 9.32
C TRP A 159 18.40 -19.54 8.19
N GLY A 160 18.03 -18.38 7.64
CA GLY A 160 17.09 -18.28 6.53
C GLY A 160 17.81 -17.95 5.21
N PRO A 161 17.50 -18.67 4.11
CA PRO A 161 18.00 -18.31 2.77
C PRO A 161 17.35 -17.01 2.30
N LEU A 162 18.05 -16.25 1.46
CA LEU A 162 17.49 -15.06 0.83
C LEU A 162 16.34 -15.44 -0.11
N TYR A 163 15.26 -14.67 -0.06
CA TYR A 163 14.18 -14.79 -1.04
C TYR A 163 14.58 -14.17 -2.38
N ASN A 164 14.02 -14.72 -3.46
CA ASN A 164 14.14 -14.11 -4.78
C ASN A 164 13.45 -12.76 -4.79
N MET A 165 14.14 -11.75 -5.32
CA MET A 165 13.63 -10.38 -5.44
C MET A 165 13.67 -9.92 -6.89
N SER A 166 12.64 -9.19 -7.29
CA SER A 166 12.59 -8.45 -8.54
C SER A 166 13.58 -7.27 -8.55
N ARG A 167 13.83 -6.70 -9.73
CA ARG A 167 14.69 -5.53 -9.87
C ARG A 167 14.19 -4.33 -9.04
N GLU A 168 12.89 -4.11 -9.00
CA GLU A 168 12.28 -3.02 -8.23
C GLU A 168 12.49 -3.20 -6.73
N GLU A 169 12.28 -4.42 -6.22
CA GLU A 169 12.53 -4.77 -4.83
C GLU A 169 14.00 -4.60 -4.44
N LEU A 170 14.94 -4.99 -5.31
CA LEU A 170 16.38 -4.80 -5.07
C LEU A 170 16.78 -3.33 -4.99
N LEU A 171 16.15 -2.45 -5.77
CA LEU A 171 16.39 -1.01 -5.69
C LEU A 171 15.92 -0.43 -4.35
N VAL A 172 14.72 -0.82 -3.92
CA VAL A 172 14.17 -0.40 -2.62
C VAL A 172 15.01 -0.98 -1.47
N LEU A 173 15.44 -2.24 -1.58
CA LEU A 173 16.31 -2.90 -0.61
C LEU A 173 17.60 -2.10 -0.41
N ARG A 174 18.30 -1.79 -1.52
CA ARG A 174 19.54 -1.04 -1.48
C ARG A 174 19.35 0.33 -0.85
N GLN A 175 18.32 1.07 -1.26
CA GLN A 175 18.02 2.39 -0.71
C GLN A 175 17.76 2.33 0.80
N GLN A 176 16.98 1.35 1.26
CA GLN A 176 16.64 1.20 2.67
C GLN A 176 17.86 0.80 3.51
N LEU A 177 18.67 -0.14 3.04
CA LEU A 177 19.90 -0.58 3.72
C LEU A 177 20.90 0.57 3.84
N THR A 178 21.12 1.34 2.76
CA THR A 178 21.98 2.53 2.81
C THR A 178 21.47 3.53 3.84
N SER A 179 20.16 3.84 3.83
CA SER A 179 19.59 4.76 4.81
C SER A 179 19.75 4.28 6.26
N TYR A 180 19.56 2.98 6.54
CA TYR A 180 19.75 2.44 7.89
C TYR A 180 21.22 2.40 8.32
N LEU A 181 22.15 2.17 7.39
CA LEU A 181 23.59 2.26 7.66
C LEU A 181 24.00 3.70 7.98
N ASP A 182 23.53 4.67 7.18
CA ASP A 182 23.84 6.10 7.37
C ASP A 182 23.31 6.62 8.72
N LYS A 183 22.13 6.12 9.16
CA LYS A 183 21.54 6.43 10.48
C LYS A 183 22.19 5.66 11.63
N GLY A 184 23.01 4.65 11.35
CA GLY A 184 23.59 3.76 12.35
C GLY A 184 22.61 2.76 12.97
N PHE A 185 21.41 2.60 12.42
CA PHE A 185 20.40 1.63 12.91
C PHE A 185 20.84 0.18 12.69
N ILE A 186 21.64 -0.07 11.65
CA ILE A 186 22.20 -1.38 11.37
C ILE A 186 23.71 -1.27 11.14
N ARG A 187 24.40 -2.41 11.25
CA ARG A 187 25.82 -2.56 10.93
C ARG A 187 26.07 -3.90 10.24
N VAL A 188 27.16 -3.99 9.51
CA VAL A 188 27.64 -5.27 8.97
C VAL A 188 27.96 -6.20 10.14
N SER A 189 27.51 -7.46 10.06
CA SER A 189 27.73 -8.47 11.09
C SER A 189 28.24 -9.78 10.49
N LYS A 190 28.87 -10.61 11.33
CA LYS A 190 29.27 -12.00 11.01
C LYS A 190 28.47 -12.97 11.88
N SER A 191 27.18 -12.71 12.05
CA SER A 191 26.29 -13.53 12.87
C SER A 191 26.10 -14.92 12.25
N SER A 192 26.01 -15.95 13.09
CA SER A 192 25.55 -17.29 12.67
C SER A 192 24.05 -17.31 12.38
N ALA A 193 23.30 -16.35 12.93
CA ALA A 193 21.86 -16.19 12.70
C ALA A 193 21.58 -15.28 11.49
N SER A 194 20.56 -15.62 10.70
CA SER A 194 20.12 -14.83 9.55
C SER A 194 18.61 -14.91 9.36
N ALA A 195 17.97 -13.78 9.03
CA ALA A 195 16.56 -13.68 8.66
C ALA A 195 16.42 -13.02 7.28
N PRO A 196 15.59 -13.56 6.38
CA PRO A 196 15.42 -12.98 5.05
C PRO A 196 14.58 -11.71 5.07
N VAL A 197 14.79 -10.87 4.06
CA VAL A 197 13.96 -9.69 3.80
C VAL A 197 12.89 -10.05 2.77
N LEU A 198 11.68 -9.55 2.98
CA LEU A 198 10.56 -9.65 2.05
C LEU A 198 9.90 -8.29 1.85
N PHE A 199 9.18 -8.15 0.74
CA PHE A 199 8.46 -6.94 0.40
C PHE A 199 6.95 -7.17 0.31
N VAL A 200 6.18 -6.22 0.84
CA VAL A 200 4.70 -6.23 0.75
C VAL A 200 4.24 -4.98 0.03
N LYS A 201 3.35 -5.13 -0.95
CA LYS A 201 2.81 -3.98 -1.69
C LYS A 201 1.95 -3.10 -0.79
N LYS A 202 2.22 -1.79 -0.82
CA LYS A 202 1.39 -0.77 -0.17
C LYS A 202 0.10 -0.56 -0.97
N PRO A 203 -1.06 -0.36 -0.32
CA PRO A 203 -2.30 0.00 -1.02
C PRO A 203 -2.18 1.28 -1.86
N SER A 204 -1.39 2.25 -1.38
CA SER A 204 -1.13 3.53 -2.04
C SER A 204 -0.06 3.48 -3.14
N GLY A 205 0.45 2.29 -3.49
CA GLY A 205 1.66 2.13 -4.29
C GLY A 205 2.94 2.19 -3.45
N GLY A 206 3.98 1.50 -3.93
CA GLY A 206 5.24 1.28 -3.21
C GLY A 206 5.30 -0.05 -2.46
N LEU A 207 6.42 -0.27 -1.76
CA LEU A 207 6.73 -1.51 -1.05
C LEU A 207 7.04 -1.25 0.43
N TRP A 208 6.62 -2.17 1.30
CA TRP A 208 7.07 -2.28 2.68
C TRP A 208 8.30 -3.17 2.74
N PHE A 209 9.39 -2.64 3.30
CA PHE A 209 10.56 -3.44 3.66
C PHE A 209 10.24 -4.18 4.97
N CYS A 210 10.29 -5.51 4.96
CA CYS A 210 10.01 -6.33 6.14
C CYS A 210 11.10 -7.40 6.33
N VAL A 211 11.55 -7.58 7.57
CA VAL A 211 12.44 -8.69 7.93
C VAL A 211 11.60 -9.83 8.51
N ASP A 212 11.77 -11.04 7.99
CA ASP A 212 10.99 -12.21 8.42
C ASP A 212 11.59 -12.86 9.67
N TYR A 213 11.23 -12.32 10.84
CA TYR A 213 11.66 -12.85 12.13
C TYR A 213 10.83 -14.04 12.62
N ARG A 214 9.98 -14.69 11.80
CA ARG A 214 9.10 -15.78 12.29
C ARG A 214 9.87 -16.92 12.96
N ALA A 215 10.99 -17.34 12.37
CA ALA A 215 11.84 -18.40 12.93
C ALA A 215 12.51 -17.97 14.24
N LEU A 216 12.96 -16.70 14.33
CA LEU A 216 13.53 -16.14 15.56
C LEU A 216 12.48 -16.02 16.66
N ASN A 217 11.29 -15.50 16.33
CA ASN A 217 10.18 -15.31 17.26
C ASN A 217 9.68 -16.65 17.84
N ALA A 218 9.82 -17.76 17.11
CA ALA A 218 9.44 -19.08 17.59
C ALA A 218 10.36 -19.60 18.72
N ILE A 219 11.62 -19.18 18.72
CA ILE A 219 12.62 -19.55 19.72
C ILE A 219 12.89 -18.44 20.74
N THR A 220 12.17 -17.32 20.66
CA THR A 220 12.31 -16.20 21.60
C THR A 220 11.31 -16.36 22.73
N LYS A 221 11.76 -16.15 23.97
CA LYS A 221 10.89 -16.11 25.15
C LYS A 221 9.97 -14.90 25.03
N LYS A 222 8.66 -15.14 25.12
CA LYS A 222 7.65 -14.08 24.96
C LYS A 222 7.62 -13.22 26.22
N ASP A 223 8.02 -11.97 26.08
CA ASP A 223 7.80 -10.95 27.12
C ASP A 223 6.33 -10.52 27.10
N ARG A 224 5.52 -11.13 27.97
CA ARG A 224 4.08 -10.88 28.04
C ARG A 224 3.79 -9.83 29.11
N TYR A 225 3.69 -8.58 28.69
CA TYR A 225 3.18 -7.51 29.53
C TYR A 225 1.64 -7.46 29.50
N PRO A 226 0.94 -7.38 30.64
CA PRO A 226 -0.51 -7.29 30.66
C PRO A 226 -0.94 -5.92 30.13
N LEU A 227 -1.57 -5.90 28.95
CA LEU A 227 -2.19 -4.69 28.43
C LEU A 227 -3.51 -4.42 29.17
N PRO A 228 -3.80 -3.16 29.56
CA PRO A 228 -5.05 -2.81 30.21
C PRO A 228 -6.23 -3.05 29.25
N LEU A 229 -7.39 -3.37 29.82
CA LEU A 229 -8.60 -3.57 29.03
C LEU A 229 -9.08 -2.22 28.47
N ILE A 230 -9.47 -2.21 27.20
CA ILE A 230 -9.89 -0.98 26.51
C ILE A 230 -10.99 -0.23 27.29
N HIS A 231 -11.97 -0.94 27.84
CA HIS A 231 -13.06 -0.32 28.58
C HIS A 231 -12.60 0.33 29.89
N GLU A 232 -11.61 -0.25 30.57
CA GLU A 232 -11.01 0.33 31.78
C GLU A 232 -10.23 1.59 31.43
N THR A 233 -9.40 1.54 30.39
CA THR A 233 -8.64 2.71 29.92
C THR A 233 -9.57 3.85 29.50
N LEU A 234 -10.65 3.55 28.78
CA LEU A 234 -11.65 4.56 28.38
C LEU A 234 -12.44 5.11 29.57
N SER A 235 -12.77 4.26 30.55
CA SER A 235 -13.50 4.70 31.76
C SER A 235 -12.68 5.67 32.59
N GLN A 236 -11.35 5.44 32.70
CA GLN A 236 -10.44 6.32 33.43
C GLN A 236 -10.39 7.74 32.85
N ILE A 237 -10.47 7.86 31.52
CA ILE A 237 -10.39 9.16 30.83
C ILE A 237 -11.78 9.77 30.51
N SER A 238 -12.87 9.10 30.89
CA SER A 238 -14.25 9.48 30.53
C SER A 238 -14.71 10.85 31.00
N LYS A 239 -14.07 11.38 32.06
CA LYS A 239 -14.36 12.72 32.61
C LYS A 239 -13.47 13.82 32.04
N ALA A 240 -12.49 13.47 31.20
CA ALA A 240 -11.62 14.46 30.57
C ALA A 240 -12.36 15.19 29.44
N THR A 241 -12.10 16.48 29.30
CA THR A 241 -12.70 17.34 28.28
C THR A 241 -11.76 17.59 27.09
N TRP A 242 -10.45 17.43 27.29
CA TRP A 242 -9.42 17.62 26.28
C TRP A 242 -8.56 16.37 26.17
N PHE A 243 -8.33 15.92 24.93
CA PHE A 243 -7.51 14.74 24.63
C PHE A 243 -6.38 15.14 23.68
N THR A 244 -5.17 14.69 24.01
CA THR A 244 -4.00 14.82 23.14
C THR A 244 -3.49 13.42 22.84
N LYS A 245 -3.28 13.12 21.56
CA LYS A 245 -2.68 11.86 21.12
C LYS A 245 -1.26 12.15 20.65
N VAL A 246 -0.29 11.50 21.27
CA VAL A 246 1.10 11.47 20.84
C VAL A 246 1.38 10.08 20.28
N ASP A 247 2.10 10.02 19.17
CA ASP A 247 2.53 8.76 18.56
C ASP A 247 4.05 8.77 18.43
N VAL A 248 4.66 7.62 18.65
CA VAL A 248 6.12 7.46 18.51
C VAL A 248 6.41 7.06 17.07
N ILE A 249 7.35 7.76 16.43
CA ILE A 249 7.72 7.55 15.02
C ILE A 249 8.98 6.71 14.85
#